data_AF-A0ABD5FJF2-F1
#
_entry.id   AF-A0ABD5FJF2-F1
#
_cell.length_a   1.000
_cell.length_b   1.000
_cell.length_c   1.000
_cell.angle_alpha   90.00
_cell.angle_beta   90.00
_cell.angle_gamma   90.00
#
_symmetry.space_group_name_H-M   'P 1'
#
loop_
_entity.id
_entity.type
_entity.pdbx_description
1 polymer ?
#
loop_
_entity_poly.entity_id
_entity_poly.type
_entity_poly.pdbx_seq_one_letter_code
_entity_poly.pdbx_strand_id
1 'polypeptide(L)'
;MSDFLSNFSPDNYDGKKKPTPDREKKTSEPVVDQNASGAEQAGKPAEPTTVHQSEESTASEPLSRSAARQQTQTTEAKAASSATEKVASKEPVSRFGKEETEFDPTYKKRKQKKILLIALLTALAVAVIGIVYYQMTHVKVPDFTAQDLSEARTWGVEEGVAIKVEQEYDFDKDVNQVIDQSVDPDKKIKKGATLTLTASLGPDPEERLELPDFSAMQVTEAKEWIASNKAENLSLIEQFDDNVAAEAFIKQEAANKELDLAEYKRKDRLSVYYSKGKEVFEKNIEVPDFTGKAKSEASEWAKKNDLKYKEETVFSDSVALDLVVSQEPVKGSKLAKKDEFVVKVSKGQALTVPDFSQYTIEEAQGLESKIPLQVSTVYSDQVAYGSFLSQSEEAGKEYSESDTLPTVKVVYSLGRPYLKDIRFQATEGDLPKLFFDEYKSKGANVYYEIYYVDSAEPKGTVVEMSRYGEFIPLETWITIGISRGNLQGSTQTPPTDDGGDDTDEPVSTAGSNATE
;
A
#
# COMPACT_ATOMS: atom_id res chain seq x y z
N MET A 1 -39.09 30.82 8.00
CA MET A 1 -39.12 32.08 8.78
C MET A 1 -39.12 31.66 10.25
N SER A 2 -38.17 32.06 11.10
CA SER A 2 -37.13 33.10 10.93
C SER A 2 -35.89 32.76 11.77
N ASP A 3 -34.74 32.52 11.13
CA ASP A 3 -33.47 32.27 11.86
C ASP A 3 -32.21 32.47 10.97
N PHE A 4 -32.20 33.50 10.11
CA PHE A 4 -31.14 33.70 9.09
C PHE A 4 -30.72 35.17 8.93
N LEU A 5 -30.76 35.98 10.00
CA LEU A 5 -30.54 37.44 9.96
C LEU A 5 -29.75 37.99 11.17
N SER A 6 -28.84 37.21 11.77
CA SER A 6 -28.13 37.58 13.01
C SER A 6 -26.60 37.69 12.91
N ASN A 7 -25.97 37.22 11.82
CA ASN A 7 -24.50 37.13 11.68
C ASN A 7 -23.88 38.08 10.63
N PHE A 8 -24.39 39.31 10.51
CA PHE A 8 -23.74 40.37 9.73
C PHE A 8 -23.64 41.67 10.54
N SER A 9 -22.42 41.98 10.98
CA SER A 9 -22.03 43.26 11.61
C SER A 9 -20.75 43.79 10.93
N PRO A 10 -20.52 45.12 10.89
CA PRO A 10 -19.72 45.71 9.80
C PRO A 10 -18.20 45.78 10.00
N ASP A 11 -17.69 45.44 11.19
CA ASP A 11 -16.43 45.99 11.72
C ASP A 11 -15.12 45.34 11.19
N ASN A 12 -15.17 44.57 10.10
CA ASN A 12 -14.00 43.82 9.57
C ASN A 12 -13.56 44.23 8.15
N TYR A 13 -13.72 45.50 7.77
CA TYR A 13 -13.19 46.05 6.51
C TYR A 13 -12.57 47.46 6.67
N ASP A 14 -11.32 47.54 7.15
CA ASP A 14 -10.33 48.52 6.68
C ASP A 14 -8.92 47.90 6.73
N GLY A 15 -8.11 48.13 5.70
CA GLY A 15 -6.86 47.41 5.46
C GLY A 15 -5.65 48.32 5.44
N LYS A 16 -4.86 48.34 6.53
CA LYS A 16 -3.62 49.14 6.61
C LYS A 16 -2.43 48.32 7.15
N LYS A 17 -1.47 48.03 6.26
CA LYS A 17 -0.16 47.40 6.58
C LYS A 17 0.77 48.40 7.30
N LYS A 18 1.50 47.96 8.34
CA LYS A 18 2.89 48.36 8.69
C LYS A 18 3.44 47.51 9.87
N PRO A 19 4.77 47.49 10.16
CA PRO A 19 5.56 46.29 9.82
C PRO A 19 6.28 45.62 11.00
N THR A 20 6.86 44.44 10.73
CA THR A 20 7.85 43.78 11.60
C THR A 20 9.12 44.62 11.77
N PRO A 21 9.83 44.48 12.90
CA PRO A 21 11.13 43.78 12.80
C PRO A 21 11.47 42.84 13.97
N ASP A 22 12.41 41.93 13.68
CA ASP A 22 13.43 41.30 14.52
C ASP A 22 13.14 40.74 15.93
N ARG A 23 13.50 39.47 16.12
CA ARG A 23 14.05 38.99 17.40
C ARG A 23 15.06 37.85 17.22
N GLU A 24 16.33 38.13 17.53
CA GLU A 24 17.35 37.09 17.74
C GLU A 24 17.21 36.39 19.10
N LYS A 25 17.57 35.10 19.12
CA LYS A 25 18.36 34.37 20.14
C LYS A 25 17.88 34.19 21.61
N LYS A 26 18.34 33.05 22.12
CA LYS A 26 18.70 32.67 23.52
C LYS A 26 17.60 32.32 24.53
N THR A 27 17.38 30.99 24.65
CA THR A 27 17.72 30.15 25.82
C THR A 27 17.60 30.74 27.25
N SER A 28 16.77 30.10 28.07
CA SER A 28 17.16 29.52 29.38
C SER A 28 16.07 28.63 29.98
N GLU A 29 16.46 27.46 30.49
CA GLU A 29 15.70 26.63 31.47
C GLU A 29 15.85 27.25 32.90
N PRO A 30 15.42 26.64 34.05
CA PRO A 30 14.71 25.37 34.28
C PRO A 30 13.54 25.51 35.30
N VAL A 31 13.32 24.47 36.15
CA VAL A 31 12.38 24.32 37.31
C VAL A 31 11.06 23.59 36.94
N VAL A 32 10.73 22.34 37.33
CA VAL A 32 10.76 21.59 38.63
C VAL A 32 9.53 21.99 39.51
N ASP A 33 8.59 21.14 39.95
CA ASP A 33 8.57 19.67 40.17
C ASP A 33 7.13 19.06 40.36
N GLN A 34 7.05 17.74 40.56
CA GLN A 34 6.09 16.93 41.35
C GLN A 34 4.91 16.14 40.70
N ASN A 35 4.89 14.84 41.05
CA ASN A 35 3.77 13.89 41.29
C ASN A 35 2.90 13.37 40.12
N ALA A 36 2.38 12.12 40.14
CA ALA A 36 2.77 10.88 40.86
C ALA A 36 1.94 9.67 40.36
N SER A 37 2.47 8.44 40.46
CA SER A 37 1.78 7.13 40.26
C SER A 37 1.32 6.82 38.81
N GLY A 38 1.32 5.56 38.32
CA GLY A 38 1.83 4.30 38.89
C GLY A 38 1.26 3.05 38.18
N ALA A 39 1.81 1.87 38.51
CA ALA A 39 1.45 0.51 38.07
C ALA A 39 1.80 0.08 36.63
N GLU A 40 2.70 -0.91 36.55
CA GLU A 40 2.89 -1.81 35.40
C GLU A 40 1.81 -2.90 35.36
N GLN A 41 1.57 -3.50 34.18
CA GLN A 41 1.69 -4.95 34.04
C GLN A 41 1.87 -5.40 32.58
N ALA A 42 2.64 -6.47 32.36
CA ALA A 42 2.87 -7.11 31.06
C ALA A 42 2.00 -8.38 30.90
N GLY A 43 1.81 -8.86 29.67
CA GLY A 43 0.97 -10.04 29.40
C GLY A 43 1.37 -10.88 28.18
N LYS A 44 1.75 -12.15 28.44
CA LYS A 44 1.81 -13.29 27.50
C LYS A 44 2.20 -14.56 28.27
N PRO A 45 1.92 -15.77 27.77
CA PRO A 45 0.75 -16.24 27.01
C PRO A 45 -0.06 -17.25 27.87
N ALA A 46 -0.95 -18.06 27.28
CA ALA A 46 -1.75 -19.05 27.99
C ALA A 46 -1.69 -20.46 27.36
N GLU A 47 -1.66 -21.47 28.22
CA GLU A 47 -2.13 -22.85 27.99
C GLU A 47 -3.16 -23.19 29.07
N PRO A 48 -4.11 -24.11 28.76
CA PRO A 48 -4.64 -24.95 29.84
C PRO A 48 -4.95 -26.40 29.40
N THR A 49 -4.64 -27.38 30.26
CA THR A 49 -5.65 -28.10 31.08
C THR A 49 -5.06 -29.40 31.65
N THR A 50 -5.27 -29.67 32.95
CA THR A 50 -5.13 -31.02 33.54
C THR A 50 -6.06 -31.13 34.74
N VAL A 51 -6.88 -32.19 34.82
CA VAL A 51 -7.91 -32.37 35.87
C VAL A 51 -8.08 -33.85 36.21
N HIS A 52 -7.71 -34.24 37.45
CA HIS A 52 -8.26 -35.33 38.31
C HIS A 52 -8.42 -36.80 37.77
N GLN A 53 -8.61 -37.85 38.60
CA GLN A 53 -8.16 -38.22 39.97
C GLN A 53 -8.49 -39.72 40.20
N SER A 54 -8.00 -40.31 41.32
CA SER A 54 -8.56 -41.47 42.06
C SER A 54 -8.98 -42.78 41.36
N GLU A 55 -8.18 -43.83 41.62
CA GLU A 55 -8.53 -45.13 42.27
C GLU A 55 -9.78 -46.00 41.88
N GLU A 56 -9.47 -47.30 41.76
CA GLU A 56 -10.23 -48.53 42.12
C GLU A 56 -11.36 -49.18 41.25
N SER A 57 -11.17 -50.50 41.08
CA SER A 57 -12.17 -51.59 41.14
C SER A 57 -12.83 -52.21 39.87
N THR A 58 -12.75 -53.56 39.84
CA THR A 58 -13.71 -54.57 39.32
C THR A 58 -14.26 -54.55 37.87
N ALA A 59 -13.67 -55.43 37.04
CA ALA A 59 -14.30 -56.65 36.47
C ALA A 59 -15.40 -56.59 35.35
N SER A 60 -15.57 -57.76 34.70
CA SER A 60 -16.66 -58.17 33.77
C SER A 60 -16.70 -57.57 32.35
N GLU A 61 -16.03 -58.27 31.40
CA GLU A 61 -16.66 -59.20 30.41
C GLU A 61 -18.22 -59.33 30.40
N PRO A 62 -18.90 -59.82 29.30
CA PRO A 62 -18.36 -60.73 28.28
C PRO A 62 -18.89 -60.71 26.81
N LEU A 63 -18.21 -61.49 25.96
CA LEU A 63 -18.73 -62.44 24.92
C LEU A 63 -19.43 -62.05 23.59
N SER A 64 -19.11 -62.91 22.59
CA SER A 64 -19.87 -63.36 21.39
C SER A 64 -19.39 -62.81 20.03
N ARG A 65 -19.31 -63.57 18.93
CA ARG A 65 -19.42 -65.02 18.56
C ARG A 65 -18.64 -65.15 17.21
N SER A 66 -18.12 -66.27 16.71
CA SER A 66 -18.71 -67.60 16.44
C SER A 66 -17.58 -68.53 15.95
N ALA A 67 -17.28 -69.68 16.56
CA ALA A 67 -17.75 -71.03 16.18
C ALA A 67 -17.22 -71.60 14.83
N ALA A 68 -16.76 -72.85 14.73
CA ALA A 68 -16.40 -73.87 15.75
C ALA A 68 -15.31 -74.80 15.15
N ARG A 69 -15.30 -76.14 15.02
CA ARG A 69 -16.10 -77.35 15.35
C ARG A 69 -15.18 -78.55 14.89
N GLN A 70 -15.15 -79.82 15.29
CA GLN A 70 -15.85 -80.86 16.10
C GLN A 70 -14.71 -81.79 16.67
N GLN A 71 -14.79 -82.77 17.60
CA GLN A 71 -15.70 -83.40 18.59
C GLN A 71 -14.78 -84.30 19.50
N THR A 72 -15.13 -85.02 20.57
CA THR A 72 -16.40 -85.43 21.25
C THR A 72 -16.12 -85.78 22.73
N GLN A 73 -17.08 -85.50 23.64
CA GLN A 73 -17.81 -86.41 24.58
C GLN A 73 -17.09 -87.59 25.29
N THR A 74 -17.46 -88.03 26.52
CA THR A 74 -18.67 -87.79 27.37
C THR A 74 -18.42 -88.20 28.84
N THR A 75 -19.00 -87.45 29.80
CA THR A 75 -19.68 -87.85 31.09
C THR A 75 -19.10 -88.96 32.04
N GLU A 76 -19.46 -89.11 33.32
CA GLU A 76 -20.26 -88.32 34.28
C GLU A 76 -19.88 -88.57 35.76
N ALA A 77 -20.47 -87.74 36.62
CA ALA A 77 -20.54 -87.71 38.09
C ALA A 77 -20.58 -89.03 38.91
N LYS A 78 -20.19 -88.92 40.21
CA LYS A 78 -21.10 -88.92 41.40
C LYS A 78 -20.64 -89.73 42.64
N ALA A 79 -20.70 -89.04 43.79
CA ALA A 79 -20.91 -89.52 45.17
C ALA A 79 -19.86 -90.41 45.89
N ALA A 80 -19.83 -90.24 47.21
CA ALA A 80 -19.00 -90.97 48.17
C ALA A 80 -19.82 -92.03 48.93
N SER A 81 -19.13 -93.01 49.54
CA SER A 81 -19.21 -93.33 50.99
C SER A 81 -18.93 -94.82 51.32
N SER A 82 -18.15 -95.00 52.40
CA SER A 82 -18.23 -96.09 53.42
C SER A 82 -18.01 -97.59 53.10
N ALA A 83 -17.11 -98.17 53.92
CA ALA A 83 -17.26 -99.43 54.68
C ALA A 83 -16.73 -100.80 54.16
N THR A 84 -15.65 -101.26 54.81
CA THR A 84 -15.60 -102.49 55.63
C THR A 84 -15.37 -103.90 55.00
N GLU A 85 -14.09 -104.31 55.05
CA GLU A 85 -13.59 -105.58 55.67
C GLU A 85 -13.68 -106.95 54.91
N LYS A 86 -12.77 -107.87 55.32
CA LYS A 86 -12.73 -109.36 55.18
C LYS A 86 -12.21 -109.99 53.87
N VAL A 87 -11.54 -111.17 53.88
CA VAL A 87 -10.61 -111.84 54.85
C VAL A 87 -9.98 -113.09 54.19
N ALA A 88 -8.78 -113.52 54.64
CA ALA A 88 -8.15 -114.85 54.35
C ALA A 88 -7.81 -115.18 52.87
N SER A 89 -7.03 -116.20 52.50
CA SER A 89 -5.84 -116.92 53.06
C SER A 89 -5.22 -117.73 51.88
N LYS A 90 -3.98 -118.24 51.85
CA LYS A 90 -3.24 -119.10 52.80
C LYS A 90 -1.76 -119.21 52.38
N GLU A 91 -0.91 -119.64 53.31
CA GLU A 91 0.47 -120.14 53.13
C GLU A 91 0.51 -121.45 52.27
N PRO A 92 1.67 -121.99 51.76
CA PRO A 92 2.79 -122.41 52.64
C PRO A 92 4.24 -122.53 52.06
N VAL A 93 5.15 -122.92 52.98
CA VAL A 93 6.49 -123.56 52.85
C VAL A 93 7.73 -122.68 52.62
N SER A 94 8.56 -122.63 53.66
CA SER A 94 9.95 -122.14 53.70
C SER A 94 10.97 -123.18 53.20
N ARG A 95 12.14 -122.73 52.69
CA ARG A 95 13.43 -123.34 53.06
C ARG A 95 14.65 -122.46 52.82
N PHE A 96 15.67 -122.68 53.65
CA PHE A 96 16.98 -122.02 53.63
C PHE A 96 17.81 -122.40 52.39
N GLY A 97 18.60 -121.44 51.90
CA GLY A 97 19.75 -121.60 51.02
C GLY A 97 20.75 -120.48 51.30
N LYS A 98 22.06 -120.73 51.21
CA LYS A 98 23.10 -119.75 51.56
C LYS A 98 23.41 -118.78 50.42
N GLU A 99 23.99 -117.64 50.78
CA GLU A 99 24.65 -116.73 49.83
C GLU A 99 25.83 -117.44 49.15
N GLU A 100 25.90 -117.35 47.82
CA GLU A 100 27.15 -117.46 47.08
C GLU A 100 27.23 -116.27 46.11
N THR A 101 28.32 -115.50 46.19
CA THR A 101 28.48 -114.23 45.45
C THR A 101 29.36 -114.43 44.23
N GLU A 102 28.76 -114.62 43.06
CA GLU A 102 29.50 -114.77 41.81
C GLU A 102 30.11 -113.42 41.37
N PHE A 103 31.44 -113.35 41.35
CA PHE A 103 32.18 -112.09 41.23
C PHE A 103 32.75 -111.89 39.82
N ASP A 104 31.98 -111.27 38.91
CA ASP A 104 32.41 -110.96 37.53
C ASP A 104 33.74 -110.16 37.53
N PRO A 105 34.86 -110.72 37.03
CA PRO A 105 36.15 -110.04 37.02
C PRO A 105 36.20 -108.88 36.01
N THR A 106 35.28 -108.82 35.05
CA THR A 106 35.19 -107.75 34.05
C THR A 106 34.38 -106.54 34.54
N TYR A 107 33.50 -106.72 35.54
CA TYR A 107 32.65 -105.68 36.11
C TYR A 107 33.46 -104.47 36.57
N LYS A 108 34.61 -104.66 37.25
CA LYS A 108 35.44 -103.54 37.74
C LYS A 108 35.92 -102.63 36.60
N LYS A 109 36.42 -103.20 35.49
CA LYS A 109 36.90 -102.41 34.33
C LYS A 109 35.74 -101.75 33.57
N ARG A 110 34.58 -102.41 33.45
CA ARG A 110 33.35 -101.82 32.87
C ARG A 110 32.77 -100.71 33.75
N LYS A 111 32.81 -100.85 35.08
CA LYS A 111 32.38 -99.85 36.07
C LYS A 111 33.27 -98.61 36.06
N GLN A 112 34.59 -98.79 36.02
CA GLN A 112 35.53 -97.66 35.86
C GLN A 112 35.29 -96.91 34.55
N LYS A 113 35.10 -97.61 33.42
CA LYS A 113 34.73 -96.96 32.15
C LYS A 113 33.39 -96.23 32.22
N LYS A 114 32.34 -96.80 32.85
CA LYS A 114 31.06 -96.10 33.06
C LYS A 114 31.22 -94.85 33.92
N ILE A 115 31.95 -94.91 35.03
CA ILE A 115 32.17 -93.76 35.92
C ILE A 115 32.96 -92.66 35.20
N LEU A 116 33.99 -93.02 34.42
CA LEU A 116 34.78 -92.05 33.64
C LEU A 116 33.94 -91.41 32.53
N LEU A 117 33.07 -92.18 31.85
CA LEU A 117 32.15 -91.66 30.84
C LEU A 117 31.07 -90.73 31.47
N ILE A 118 30.53 -91.07 32.64
CA ILE A 118 29.62 -90.20 33.40
C ILE A 118 30.34 -88.91 33.85
N ALA A 119 31.58 -89.01 34.36
CA ALA A 119 32.37 -87.85 34.76
C ALA A 119 32.74 -86.94 33.57
N LEU A 120 32.98 -87.52 32.40
CA LEU A 120 33.21 -86.78 31.16
C LEU A 120 31.91 -86.11 30.65
N LEU A 121 30.76 -86.78 30.77
CA LEU A 121 29.45 -86.18 30.48
C LEU A 121 29.08 -85.06 31.45
N THR A 122 29.37 -85.17 32.75
CA THR A 122 29.11 -84.09 33.70
C THR A 122 30.09 -82.94 33.52
N ALA A 123 31.37 -83.20 33.23
CA ALA A 123 32.33 -82.15 32.87
C ALA A 123 31.92 -81.41 31.60
N LEU A 124 31.44 -82.12 30.57
CA LEU A 124 30.93 -81.53 29.33
C LEU A 124 29.63 -80.77 29.57
N ALA A 125 28.71 -81.27 30.40
CA ALA A 125 27.51 -80.55 30.79
C ALA A 125 27.81 -79.26 31.57
N VAL A 126 28.77 -79.28 32.51
CA VAL A 126 29.23 -78.09 33.23
C VAL A 126 29.92 -77.11 32.28
N ALA A 127 30.71 -77.58 31.31
CA ALA A 127 31.28 -76.73 30.28
C ALA A 127 30.21 -76.07 29.39
N VAL A 128 29.18 -76.82 28.96
CA VAL A 128 28.04 -76.29 28.20
C VAL A 128 27.25 -75.28 29.03
N ILE A 129 26.97 -75.56 30.31
CA ILE A 129 26.31 -74.62 31.22
C ILE A 129 27.15 -73.35 31.41
N GLY A 130 28.47 -73.47 31.54
CA GLY A 130 29.39 -72.34 31.63
C GLY A 130 29.42 -71.49 30.35
N ILE A 131 29.38 -72.13 29.18
CA ILE A 131 29.29 -71.46 27.87
C ILE A 131 27.93 -70.75 27.72
N VAL A 132 26.81 -71.40 28.08
CA VAL A 132 25.48 -70.79 28.05
C VAL A 132 25.37 -69.62 29.04
N TYR A 133 25.91 -69.76 30.25
CA TYR A 133 25.98 -68.66 31.22
C TYR A 133 26.85 -67.50 30.71
N TYR A 134 27.98 -67.77 30.05
CA TYR A 134 28.80 -66.75 29.41
C TYR A 134 28.06 -66.03 28.27
N GLN A 135 27.30 -66.77 27.45
CA GLN A 135 26.43 -66.22 26.39
C GLN A 135 25.25 -65.40 26.95
N MET A 136 24.71 -65.77 28.11
CA MET A 136 23.63 -65.01 28.78
C MET A 136 24.15 -63.73 29.47
N THR A 137 25.41 -63.70 29.91
CA THR A 137 25.99 -62.58 30.66
C THR A 137 26.78 -61.59 29.81
N HIS A 138 27.11 -61.93 28.56
CA HIS A 138 27.88 -61.09 27.65
C HIS A 138 27.23 -60.99 26.28
N VAL A 139 27.08 -59.76 25.79
CA VAL A 139 26.58 -59.42 24.45
C VAL A 139 27.75 -59.05 23.53
N LYS A 140 27.62 -59.28 22.22
CA LYS A 140 28.54 -58.71 21.21
C LYS A 140 28.23 -57.22 21.03
N VAL A 141 29.26 -56.38 21.01
CA VAL A 141 29.13 -54.96 20.64
C VAL A 141 29.05 -54.86 19.11
N PRO A 142 28.02 -54.22 18.53
CA PRO A 142 27.99 -53.86 17.12
C PRO A 142 29.13 -52.91 16.72
N ASP A 143 29.25 -52.65 15.42
CA ASP A 143 29.95 -51.47 14.93
C ASP A 143 28.98 -50.29 14.93
N PHE A 144 29.23 -49.31 15.79
CA PHE A 144 28.49 -48.04 15.84
C PHE A 144 29.22 -46.92 15.12
N THR A 145 30.45 -47.12 14.63
CA THR A 145 31.19 -46.05 13.96
C THR A 145 30.43 -45.57 12.71
N ALA A 146 30.32 -44.25 12.54
CA ALA A 146 29.45 -43.59 11.56
C ALA A 146 27.93 -43.81 11.72
N GLN A 147 27.46 -44.57 12.71
CA GLN A 147 26.02 -44.70 13.01
C GLN A 147 25.54 -43.56 13.91
N ASP A 148 24.23 -43.31 13.87
CA ASP A 148 23.54 -42.39 14.77
C ASP A 148 23.61 -42.85 16.24
N LEU A 149 23.97 -41.93 17.14
CA LEU A 149 24.04 -42.18 18.58
C LEU A 149 22.69 -42.64 19.19
N SER A 150 21.57 -42.38 18.51
CA SER A 150 20.24 -42.88 18.89
C SER A 150 20.10 -44.40 18.75
N GLU A 151 20.73 -45.02 17.75
CA GLU A 151 20.74 -46.47 17.57
C GLU A 151 21.56 -47.16 18.66
N ALA A 152 22.77 -46.64 18.94
CA ALA A 152 23.65 -47.17 19.98
C ALA A 152 23.02 -47.06 21.38
N ARG A 153 22.27 -45.98 21.66
CA ARG A 153 21.46 -45.83 22.87
C ARG A 153 20.32 -46.87 22.94
N THR A 154 19.65 -47.13 21.83
CA THR A 154 18.55 -48.11 21.74
C THR A 154 19.07 -49.52 22.02
N TRP A 155 20.14 -49.93 21.32
CA TRP A 155 20.82 -51.20 21.57
C TRP A 155 21.31 -51.35 23.01
N GLY A 156 21.85 -50.29 23.61
CA GLY A 156 22.26 -50.29 25.02
C GLY A 156 21.12 -50.60 25.99
N VAL A 157 19.92 -50.07 25.72
CA VAL A 157 18.72 -50.38 26.52
C VAL A 157 18.25 -51.82 26.28
N GLU A 158 18.17 -52.28 25.03
CA GLU A 158 17.70 -53.62 24.68
C GLU A 158 18.61 -54.73 25.25
N GLU A 159 19.93 -54.56 25.13
CA GLU A 159 20.90 -55.56 25.56
C GLU A 159 21.41 -55.33 27.00
N GLY A 160 20.98 -54.26 27.67
CA GLY A 160 21.30 -53.98 29.07
C GLY A 160 22.76 -53.56 29.30
N VAL A 161 23.28 -52.69 28.43
CA VAL A 161 24.62 -52.10 28.49
C VAL A 161 24.48 -50.59 28.71
N ALA A 162 25.19 -50.04 29.70
CA ALA A 162 25.12 -48.60 29.98
C ALA A 162 25.94 -47.82 28.94
N ILE A 163 25.31 -46.89 28.21
CA ILE A 163 26.02 -46.03 27.26
C ILE A 163 26.48 -44.76 27.98
N LYS A 164 27.80 -44.53 28.03
CA LYS A 164 28.38 -43.21 28.32
C LYS A 164 28.68 -42.52 27.00
N VAL A 165 28.33 -41.24 26.91
CA VAL A 165 28.63 -40.41 25.74
C VAL A 165 29.70 -39.39 26.11
N GLU A 166 30.74 -39.32 25.30
CA GLU A 166 31.72 -38.25 25.25
C GLU A 166 31.56 -37.53 23.89
N GLN A 167 32.03 -36.29 23.78
CA GLN A 167 31.73 -35.42 22.63
C GLN A 167 32.97 -34.66 22.18
N GLU A 168 33.20 -34.66 20.85
CA GLU A 168 34.37 -34.08 20.20
C GLU A 168 33.94 -33.46 18.85
N TYR A 169 34.67 -32.46 18.36
CA TYR A 169 34.41 -31.89 17.04
C TYR A 169 35.10 -32.74 15.97
N ASP A 170 34.37 -33.11 14.93
CA ASP A 170 34.85 -33.90 13.79
C ASP A 170 34.28 -33.29 12.51
N PHE A 171 35.13 -33.06 11.52
CA PHE A 171 34.74 -32.42 10.27
C PHE A 171 33.99 -33.38 9.32
N ASP A 172 34.42 -34.64 9.28
CA ASP A 172 33.90 -35.65 8.36
C ASP A 172 32.55 -36.19 8.87
N LYS A 173 32.44 -36.45 10.18
CA LYS A 173 31.25 -37.00 10.85
C LYS A 173 30.21 -35.94 11.17
N ASP A 174 28.95 -36.20 10.83
CA ASP A 174 27.86 -35.27 11.11
C ASP A 174 27.38 -35.33 12.57
N VAL A 175 26.69 -34.28 13.02
CA VAL A 175 26.34 -34.08 14.44
C VAL A 175 25.53 -35.26 15.00
N ASN A 176 25.99 -35.85 16.10
CA ASN A 176 25.50 -37.07 16.75
C ASN A 176 25.85 -38.42 16.08
N GLN A 177 26.64 -38.46 15.00
CA GLN A 177 27.27 -39.72 14.58
C GLN A 177 28.38 -40.13 15.56
N VAL A 178 28.57 -41.43 15.76
CA VAL A 178 29.67 -41.94 16.59
C VAL A 178 30.99 -41.94 15.81
N ILE A 179 32.01 -41.30 16.37
CA ILE A 179 33.40 -41.26 15.88
C ILE A 179 34.14 -42.53 16.30
N ASP A 180 34.13 -42.83 17.61
CA ASP A 180 34.88 -43.93 18.24
C ASP A 180 34.06 -44.67 19.30
N GLN A 181 34.42 -45.92 19.57
CA GLN A 181 33.82 -46.76 20.60
C GLN A 181 34.87 -47.48 21.44
N SER A 182 34.77 -47.37 22.77
CA SER A 182 35.76 -47.88 23.72
C SER A 182 35.87 -49.42 23.81
N VAL A 183 35.13 -50.14 22.98
CA VAL A 183 35.21 -51.60 22.77
C VAL A 183 35.01 -51.84 21.29
N ASP A 184 36.02 -52.38 20.62
CA ASP A 184 36.02 -52.64 19.18
C ASP A 184 34.84 -53.55 18.77
N PRO A 185 34.31 -53.41 17.54
CA PRO A 185 33.20 -54.22 17.05
C PRO A 185 33.43 -55.73 17.16
N ASP A 186 32.33 -56.48 17.27
CA ASP A 186 32.27 -57.93 17.45
C ASP A 186 32.87 -58.48 18.76
N LYS A 187 33.59 -57.66 19.55
CA LYS A 187 34.04 -58.02 20.90
C LYS A 187 32.85 -58.12 21.86
N LYS A 188 33.06 -58.81 22.98
CA LYS A 188 32.01 -59.07 23.98
C LYS A 188 32.12 -58.17 25.20
N ILE A 189 31.04 -57.44 25.48
CA ILE A 189 30.87 -56.67 26.71
C ILE A 189 29.92 -57.40 27.66
N LYS A 190 30.17 -57.28 28.97
CA LYS A 190 29.29 -57.85 30.01
C LYS A 190 28.04 -57.00 30.15
N LYS A 191 26.86 -57.62 30.26
CA LYS A 191 25.62 -56.91 30.61
C LYS A 191 25.75 -56.20 31.97
N GLY A 192 25.30 -54.95 32.03
CA GLY A 192 25.50 -54.04 33.16
C GLY A 192 26.88 -53.36 33.23
N ALA A 193 27.77 -53.54 32.25
CA ALA A 193 28.97 -52.73 32.10
C ALA A 193 28.70 -51.47 31.26
N THR A 194 29.67 -50.55 31.24
CA THR A 194 29.59 -49.29 30.49
C THR A 194 30.36 -49.38 29.17
N LEU A 195 29.71 -49.02 28.07
CA LEU A 195 30.35 -48.72 26.78
C LEU A 195 30.47 -47.20 26.66
N THR A 196 31.68 -46.68 26.43
CA THR A 196 31.87 -45.26 26.11
C THR A 196 31.89 -45.09 24.60
N LEU A 197 31.13 -44.12 24.10
CA LEU A 197 31.06 -43.74 22.69
C LEU A 197 31.42 -42.25 22.58
N THR A 198 32.33 -41.91 21.68
CA THR A 198 32.66 -40.53 21.34
C THR A 198 31.79 -40.12 20.15
N ALA A 199 30.95 -39.10 20.33
CA ALA A 199 30.02 -38.62 19.30
C ALA A 199 30.42 -37.26 18.75
N SER A 200 30.25 -37.08 17.44
CA SER A 200 30.56 -35.83 16.75
C SER A 200 29.63 -34.70 17.17
N LEU A 201 30.23 -33.54 17.47
CA LEU A 201 29.56 -32.24 17.55
C LEU A 201 29.44 -31.56 16.18
N GLY A 202 29.92 -32.20 15.12
CA GLY A 202 30.17 -31.62 13.80
C GLY A 202 31.48 -30.83 13.75
N PRO A 203 31.69 -30.07 12.67
CA PRO A 203 32.86 -29.21 12.50
C PRO A 203 33.00 -28.14 13.58
N ASP A 204 34.24 -27.79 13.93
CA ASP A 204 34.52 -26.79 14.99
C ASP A 204 33.91 -25.41 14.62
N PRO A 205 33.04 -24.82 15.46
CA PRO A 205 32.47 -23.49 15.24
C PRO A 205 33.48 -22.34 15.35
N GLU A 206 34.59 -22.51 16.06
CA GLU A 206 35.63 -21.50 16.26
C GLU A 206 36.76 -21.54 15.21
N GLU A 207 36.76 -22.54 14.32
CA GLU A 207 37.73 -22.66 13.23
C GLU A 207 37.58 -21.50 12.22
N ARG A 208 38.72 -20.87 11.87
CA ARG A 208 38.82 -19.79 10.89
C ARG A 208 38.78 -20.37 9.48
N LEU A 209 37.92 -19.82 8.62
CA LEU A 209 37.79 -20.19 7.22
C LEU A 209 38.24 -19.04 6.32
N GLU A 210 39.08 -19.33 5.33
CA GLU A 210 39.50 -18.32 4.35
C GLU A 210 38.39 -18.12 3.31
N LEU A 211 37.66 -17.00 3.44
CA LEU A 211 36.60 -16.62 2.50
C LEU A 211 37.16 -16.35 1.10
N PRO A 212 36.58 -16.94 0.04
CA PRO A 212 36.99 -16.66 -1.33
C PRO A 212 36.41 -15.33 -1.83
N ASP A 213 36.90 -14.85 -2.97
CA ASP A 213 36.36 -13.66 -3.63
C ASP A 213 35.03 -13.97 -4.33
N PHE A 214 33.93 -13.82 -3.57
CA PHE A 214 32.56 -13.94 -4.07
C PHE A 214 32.21 -12.94 -5.19
N SER A 215 33.02 -11.92 -5.47
CA SER A 215 32.81 -11.03 -6.62
C SER A 215 33.38 -11.59 -7.93
N ALA A 216 34.25 -12.60 -7.85
CA ALA A 216 34.87 -13.28 -8.98
C ALA A 216 34.35 -14.72 -9.22
N MET A 217 33.53 -15.25 -8.31
CA MET A 217 32.95 -16.60 -8.38
C MET A 217 31.48 -16.60 -8.82
N GLN A 218 31.05 -17.72 -9.39
CA GLN A 218 29.65 -17.98 -9.72
C GLN A 218 28.82 -18.46 -8.52
N VAL A 219 27.50 -18.24 -8.59
CA VAL A 219 26.54 -18.66 -7.55
C VAL A 219 26.60 -20.17 -7.24
N THR A 220 26.89 -21.01 -8.25
CA THR A 220 27.07 -22.46 -8.10
C THR A 220 28.35 -22.80 -7.35
N GLU A 221 29.47 -22.20 -7.74
CA GLU A 221 30.79 -22.41 -7.14
C GLU A 221 30.81 -21.96 -5.68
N ALA A 222 30.11 -20.86 -5.36
CA ALA A 222 29.93 -20.40 -3.99
C ALA A 222 29.08 -21.37 -3.13
N LYS A 223 28.04 -22.00 -3.70
CA LYS A 223 27.27 -23.06 -3.03
C LYS A 223 28.12 -24.31 -2.78
N GLU A 224 28.94 -24.70 -3.75
CA GLU A 224 29.87 -25.83 -3.64
C GLU A 224 30.96 -25.56 -2.58
N TRP A 225 31.48 -24.33 -2.49
CA TRP A 225 32.43 -23.93 -1.45
C TRP A 225 31.81 -24.02 -0.04
N ILE A 226 30.57 -23.56 0.15
CA ILE A 226 29.87 -23.62 1.44
C ILE A 226 29.69 -25.07 1.90
N ALA A 227 29.22 -25.94 0.99
CA ALA A 227 29.05 -27.36 1.26
C ALA A 227 30.40 -28.03 1.60
N SER A 228 31.45 -27.72 0.83
CA SER A 228 32.79 -28.31 0.99
C SER A 228 33.50 -27.87 2.28
N ASN A 229 33.14 -26.73 2.86
CA ASN A 229 33.71 -26.22 4.13
C ASN A 229 32.76 -26.42 5.33
N LYS A 230 31.59 -27.05 5.11
CA LYS A 230 30.45 -27.15 6.06
C LYS A 230 30.12 -25.78 6.71
N ALA A 231 30.10 -24.72 5.90
CA ALA A 231 30.00 -23.32 6.34
C ALA A 231 28.54 -22.82 6.45
N GLU A 232 27.67 -23.56 7.15
CA GLU A 232 26.21 -23.38 7.13
C GLU A 232 25.69 -22.00 7.61
N ASN A 233 26.50 -21.22 8.33
CA ASN A 233 26.13 -19.85 8.74
C ASN A 233 26.27 -18.82 7.60
N LEU A 234 26.83 -19.20 6.44
CA LEU A 234 26.93 -18.36 5.24
C LEU A 234 25.70 -18.55 4.34
N SER A 235 24.88 -17.50 4.23
CA SER A 235 23.60 -17.52 3.50
C SER A 235 23.73 -16.87 2.11
N LEU A 236 23.34 -17.59 1.05
CA LEU A 236 23.25 -17.04 -0.30
C LEU A 236 21.84 -16.53 -0.60
N ILE A 237 21.74 -15.25 -0.96
CA ILE A 237 20.49 -14.54 -1.22
C ILE A 237 20.48 -14.04 -2.66
N GLU A 238 19.66 -14.66 -3.49
CA GLU A 238 19.50 -14.31 -4.90
C GLU A 238 18.30 -13.37 -5.11
N GLN A 239 18.55 -12.08 -5.31
CA GLN A 239 17.53 -11.02 -5.47
C GLN A 239 17.54 -10.41 -6.88
N PHE A 240 16.45 -9.80 -7.33
CA PHE A 240 16.45 -9.03 -8.58
C PHE A 240 17.14 -7.67 -8.39
N ASP A 241 17.90 -7.22 -9.40
CA ASP A 241 18.49 -5.88 -9.48
C ASP A 241 18.50 -5.41 -10.94
N ASP A 242 17.94 -4.22 -11.19
CA ASP A 242 17.79 -3.68 -12.55
C ASP A 242 19.12 -3.17 -13.16
N ASN A 243 20.19 -3.06 -12.37
CA ASN A 243 21.50 -2.51 -12.76
C ASN A 243 22.61 -3.59 -12.77
N VAL A 244 22.49 -4.61 -11.92
CA VAL A 244 23.48 -5.70 -11.81
C VAL A 244 23.05 -6.89 -12.68
N ALA A 245 23.91 -7.32 -13.60
CA ALA A 245 23.66 -8.46 -14.49
C ALA A 245 23.32 -9.75 -13.71
N ALA A 246 22.56 -10.66 -14.33
CA ALA A 246 22.23 -11.95 -13.71
C ALA A 246 23.50 -12.75 -13.34
N GLU A 247 23.40 -13.51 -12.26
CA GLU A 247 24.46 -14.28 -11.59
C GLU A 247 25.58 -13.45 -10.95
N ALA A 248 25.72 -12.16 -11.27
CA ALA A 248 26.77 -11.31 -10.70
C ALA A 248 26.51 -10.93 -9.22
N PHE A 249 27.59 -10.80 -8.47
CA PHE A 249 27.62 -10.36 -7.07
C PHE A 249 27.11 -8.91 -6.91
N ILE A 250 26.28 -8.68 -5.88
CA ILE A 250 25.76 -7.36 -5.50
C ILE A 250 26.53 -6.82 -4.28
N LYS A 251 26.56 -7.60 -3.19
CA LYS A 251 27.21 -7.25 -1.92
C LYS A 251 27.40 -8.48 -1.03
N GLN A 252 28.25 -8.34 -0.02
CA GLN A 252 28.27 -9.22 1.16
C GLN A 252 28.05 -8.38 2.43
N GLU A 253 27.34 -8.93 3.40
CA GLU A 253 26.99 -8.25 4.65
C GLU A 253 27.05 -9.23 5.83
N ALA A 254 27.97 -8.99 6.76
CA ALA A 254 28.08 -9.75 7.99
C ALA A 254 26.98 -9.33 8.98
N ALA A 255 26.44 -10.30 9.74
CA ALA A 255 25.39 -10.05 10.73
C ALA A 255 25.88 -9.19 11.91
N ASN A 256 27.19 -9.23 12.20
CA ASN A 256 27.87 -8.27 13.07
C ASN A 256 28.73 -7.33 12.22
N LYS A 257 28.57 -6.02 12.41
CA LYS A 257 29.33 -4.98 11.69
C LYS A 257 30.77 -4.81 12.19
N GLU A 258 31.11 -5.40 13.34
CA GLU A 258 32.45 -5.42 13.91
C GLU A 258 33.24 -6.70 13.53
N LEU A 259 32.66 -7.59 12.70
CA LEU A 259 33.32 -8.81 12.25
C LEU A 259 34.38 -8.48 11.17
N ASP A 260 35.65 -8.83 11.44
CA ASP A 260 36.67 -8.85 10.39
C ASP A 260 36.48 -10.09 9.50
N LEU A 261 36.23 -9.85 8.20
CA LEU A 261 36.10 -10.90 7.19
C LEU A 261 37.41 -11.68 6.99
N ALA A 262 38.57 -11.10 7.34
CA ALA A 262 39.85 -11.81 7.30
C ALA A 262 40.02 -12.83 8.43
N GLU A 263 39.29 -12.71 9.55
CA GLU A 263 39.29 -13.65 10.68
C GLU A 263 38.00 -14.46 10.81
N TYR A 264 37.16 -14.47 9.77
CA TYR A 264 35.87 -15.16 9.71
C TYR A 264 35.93 -16.62 10.21
N LYS A 265 35.04 -16.98 11.14
CA LYS A 265 34.91 -18.34 11.69
C LYS A 265 33.64 -19.04 11.23
N ARG A 266 33.62 -20.38 11.26
CA ARG A 266 32.47 -21.20 10.83
C ARG A 266 31.14 -20.87 11.55
N LYS A 267 31.19 -20.36 12.80
CA LYS A 267 30.02 -19.86 13.55
C LYS A 267 29.46 -18.52 13.05
N ASP A 268 30.27 -17.72 12.36
CA ASP A 268 29.93 -16.33 12.07
C ASP A 268 28.98 -16.24 10.88
N ARG A 269 28.03 -15.30 10.95
CA ARG A 269 26.95 -15.19 9.96
C ARG A 269 27.24 -14.14 8.92
N LEU A 270 27.27 -14.57 7.66
CA LEU A 270 27.56 -13.75 6.49
C LEU A 270 26.48 -13.98 5.42
N SER A 271 25.86 -12.91 4.95
CA SER A 271 24.89 -12.95 3.85
C SER A 271 25.55 -12.45 2.58
N VAL A 272 25.62 -13.29 1.54
CA VAL A 272 26.15 -12.92 0.22
C VAL A 272 25.00 -12.79 -0.77
N TYR A 273 24.91 -11.65 -1.44
CA TYR A 273 23.82 -11.27 -2.30
C TYR A 273 24.25 -11.33 -3.76
N TYR A 274 23.53 -12.13 -4.56
CA TYR A 274 23.73 -12.26 -6.01
C TYR A 274 22.49 -11.77 -6.76
N SER A 275 22.70 -11.27 -7.97
CA SER A 275 21.63 -10.76 -8.82
C SER A 275 20.96 -11.87 -9.64
N LYS A 276 19.64 -11.85 -9.70
CA LYS A 276 18.83 -12.56 -10.70
C LYS A 276 18.67 -11.77 -12.01
N GLY A 277 19.40 -10.66 -12.12
CA GLY A 277 19.23 -9.66 -13.16
C GLY A 277 17.99 -8.79 -12.92
N LYS A 278 17.63 -8.03 -13.95
CA LYS A 278 16.43 -7.22 -14.01
C LYS A 278 15.17 -8.06 -13.80
N GLU A 279 14.21 -7.54 -13.05
CA GLU A 279 12.92 -8.20 -12.83
C GLU A 279 12.08 -8.18 -14.13
N VAL A 280 12.06 -9.31 -14.85
CA VAL A 280 11.27 -9.49 -16.08
C VAL A 280 9.91 -10.09 -15.75
N PHE A 281 8.87 -9.25 -15.80
CA PHE A 281 7.49 -9.70 -15.70
C PHE A 281 6.96 -10.25 -17.04
N GLU A 282 6.16 -11.31 -16.98
CA GLU A 282 5.48 -11.85 -18.16
C GLU A 282 4.43 -10.87 -18.72
N LYS A 283 4.33 -10.78 -20.05
CA LYS A 283 3.31 -9.97 -20.73
C LYS A 283 1.98 -10.74 -20.80
N ASN A 284 1.28 -10.79 -19.67
CA ASN A 284 0.02 -11.53 -19.50
C ASN A 284 -1.21 -10.64 -19.23
N ILE A 285 -1.03 -9.32 -19.04
CA ILE A 285 -2.13 -8.36 -18.85
C ILE A 285 -2.64 -7.92 -20.23
N GLU A 286 -3.79 -8.44 -20.65
CA GLU A 286 -4.45 -8.01 -21.90
C GLU A 286 -5.13 -6.64 -21.69
N VAL A 287 -4.87 -5.69 -22.59
CA VAL A 287 -5.37 -4.31 -22.49
C VAL A 287 -6.82 -4.21 -22.99
N PRO A 288 -7.79 -3.76 -22.18
CA PRO A 288 -9.16 -3.49 -22.61
C PRO A 288 -9.28 -2.33 -23.60
N ASP A 289 -10.53 -2.06 -23.98
CA ASP A 289 -10.93 -0.88 -24.76
C ASP A 289 -11.54 0.17 -23.85
N PHE A 290 -10.82 1.25 -23.62
CA PHE A 290 -11.26 2.42 -22.86
C PHE A 290 -11.73 3.55 -23.75
N THR A 291 -11.73 3.40 -25.08
CA THR A 291 -12.14 4.47 -26.01
C THR A 291 -13.59 4.89 -25.71
N GLY A 292 -13.82 6.18 -25.41
CA GLY A 292 -15.12 6.70 -25.00
C GLY A 292 -15.56 6.33 -23.57
N LYS A 293 -14.68 5.74 -22.75
CA LYS A 293 -14.88 5.51 -21.31
C LYS A 293 -14.41 6.69 -20.47
N ALA A 294 -14.85 6.74 -19.22
CA ALA A 294 -14.33 7.72 -18.27
C ALA A 294 -12.87 7.40 -17.91
N LYS A 295 -12.03 8.42 -17.80
CA LYS A 295 -10.60 8.25 -17.43
C LYS A 295 -10.36 7.54 -16.09
N SER A 296 -11.33 7.61 -15.19
CA SER A 296 -11.34 6.84 -13.93
C SER A 296 -11.30 5.33 -14.16
N GLU A 297 -12.09 4.78 -15.11
CA GLU A 297 -12.10 3.35 -15.45
C GLU A 297 -10.70 2.87 -15.89
N ALA A 298 -10.04 3.66 -16.73
CA ALA A 298 -8.69 3.37 -17.22
C ALA A 298 -7.63 3.47 -16.12
N SER A 299 -7.72 4.49 -15.26
CA SER A 299 -6.79 4.69 -14.14
C SER A 299 -6.94 3.60 -13.06
N GLU A 300 -8.17 3.19 -12.74
CA GLU A 300 -8.45 2.11 -11.79
C GLU A 300 -8.00 0.74 -12.32
N TRP A 301 -8.26 0.45 -13.60
CA TRP A 301 -7.74 -0.76 -14.23
C TRP A 301 -6.21 -0.80 -14.25
N ALA A 302 -5.54 0.32 -14.57
CA ALA A 302 -4.08 0.38 -14.57
C ALA A 302 -3.50 0.12 -13.16
N LYS A 303 -4.07 0.75 -12.13
CA LYS A 303 -3.71 0.51 -10.71
C LYS A 303 -3.91 -0.95 -10.30
N LYS A 304 -5.04 -1.57 -10.70
CA LYS A 304 -5.37 -2.97 -10.39
C LYS A 304 -4.38 -3.99 -11.00
N ASN A 305 -3.67 -3.62 -12.05
CA ASN A 305 -2.73 -4.48 -12.77
C ASN A 305 -1.25 -4.09 -12.55
N ASP A 306 -0.94 -3.24 -11.56
CA ASP A 306 0.40 -2.71 -11.27
C ASP A 306 1.09 -2.02 -12.47
N LEU A 307 0.31 -1.31 -13.30
CA LEU A 307 0.79 -0.58 -14.48
C LEU A 307 1.11 0.89 -14.19
N LYS A 308 2.07 1.46 -14.92
CA LYS A 308 2.38 2.90 -14.86
C LYS A 308 1.39 3.67 -15.73
N TYR A 309 0.31 4.15 -15.11
CA TYR A 309 -0.68 5.02 -15.76
C TYR A 309 -0.09 6.41 -16.03
N LYS A 310 -0.23 6.91 -17.27
CA LYS A 310 0.10 8.28 -17.67
C LYS A 310 -1.10 8.90 -18.39
N GLU A 311 -1.48 10.10 -17.99
CA GLU A 311 -2.57 10.88 -18.61
C GLU A 311 -1.98 12.01 -19.45
N GLU A 312 -2.41 12.10 -20.71
CA GLU A 312 -2.19 13.23 -21.61
C GLU A 312 -3.55 13.85 -21.98
N THR A 313 -3.63 15.16 -22.19
CA THR A 313 -4.91 15.84 -22.41
C THR A 313 -4.95 16.61 -23.72
N VAL A 314 -5.96 16.33 -24.55
CA VAL A 314 -6.10 16.83 -25.92
C VAL A 314 -7.51 17.40 -26.14
N PHE A 315 -7.64 18.41 -27.01
CA PHE A 315 -8.96 18.87 -27.48
C PHE A 315 -9.57 17.84 -28.45
N SER A 316 -10.90 17.74 -28.46
CA SER A 316 -11.63 16.85 -29.38
C SER A 316 -13.11 17.23 -29.50
N ASP A 317 -13.51 17.75 -30.65
CA ASP A 317 -14.92 18.11 -30.96
C ASP A 317 -15.91 16.92 -30.94
N SER A 318 -15.39 15.68 -30.99
CA SER A 318 -16.19 14.46 -31.11
C SER A 318 -16.23 13.59 -29.85
N VAL A 319 -15.51 13.96 -28.79
CA VAL A 319 -15.39 13.16 -27.56
C VAL A 319 -15.61 14.08 -26.37
N ALA A 320 -16.67 13.83 -25.61
CA ALA A 320 -17.02 14.65 -24.45
C ALA A 320 -15.90 14.69 -23.40
N LEU A 321 -15.89 15.76 -22.60
CA LEU A 321 -14.87 16.04 -21.59
C LEU A 321 -14.68 14.88 -20.58
N ASP A 322 -13.44 14.68 -20.14
CA ASP A 322 -12.98 13.60 -19.25
C ASP A 322 -13.17 12.15 -19.76
N LEU A 323 -13.65 11.97 -21.00
CA LEU A 323 -13.62 10.69 -21.69
C LEU A 323 -12.30 10.46 -22.43
N VAL A 324 -11.93 9.20 -22.59
CA VAL A 324 -10.73 8.77 -23.32
C VAL A 324 -10.93 8.89 -24.83
N VAL A 325 -10.07 9.67 -25.49
CA VAL A 325 -9.98 9.83 -26.94
C VAL A 325 -9.19 8.68 -27.56
N SER A 326 -8.08 8.27 -26.93
CA SER A 326 -7.25 7.14 -27.38
C SER A 326 -6.36 6.61 -26.25
N GLN A 327 -5.82 5.42 -26.42
CA GLN A 327 -4.98 4.71 -25.46
C GLN A 327 -3.76 4.09 -26.14
N GLU A 328 -2.67 3.93 -25.39
CA GLU A 328 -1.46 3.27 -25.84
C GLU A 328 -0.87 2.40 -24.71
N PRO A 329 -0.69 1.08 -24.89
CA PRO A 329 -1.01 0.32 -26.10
C PRO A 329 -2.51 0.18 -26.41
N VAL A 330 -2.78 -0.20 -27.65
CA VAL A 330 -4.14 -0.44 -28.16
C VAL A 330 -4.79 -1.70 -27.55
N LYS A 331 -6.12 -1.75 -27.57
CA LYS A 331 -6.96 -2.90 -27.22
C LYS A 331 -6.37 -4.24 -27.71
N GLY A 332 -6.35 -5.26 -26.85
CA GLY A 332 -5.85 -6.60 -27.16
C GLY A 332 -4.31 -6.73 -27.16
N SER A 333 -3.57 -5.63 -26.95
CA SER A 333 -2.14 -5.70 -26.65
C SER A 333 -1.90 -6.44 -25.33
N LYS A 334 -0.67 -6.93 -25.11
CA LYS A 334 -0.27 -7.53 -23.83
C LYS A 334 0.81 -6.71 -23.13
N LEU A 335 0.51 -6.28 -21.92
CA LEU A 335 1.42 -5.60 -21.00
C LEU A 335 1.96 -6.57 -19.95
N ALA A 336 3.12 -6.22 -19.41
CA ALA A 336 3.70 -6.77 -18.20
C ALA A 336 3.49 -5.81 -17.03
N LYS A 337 3.63 -6.27 -15.78
CA LYS A 337 3.61 -5.36 -14.62
C LYS A 337 4.72 -4.32 -14.74
N LYS A 338 4.47 -3.12 -14.25
CA LYS A 338 5.34 -1.93 -14.37
C LYS A 338 5.61 -1.43 -15.80
N ASP A 339 4.98 -1.99 -16.84
CA ASP A 339 4.94 -1.36 -18.18
C ASP A 339 4.14 -0.03 -18.11
N GLU A 340 4.35 0.84 -19.10
CA GLU A 340 3.64 2.11 -19.25
C GLU A 340 2.32 1.94 -20.03
N PHE A 341 1.28 2.60 -19.55
CA PHE A 341 -0.04 2.67 -20.18
C PHE A 341 -0.47 4.15 -20.24
N VAL A 342 -0.44 4.71 -21.44
CA VAL A 342 -0.71 6.12 -21.73
C VAL A 342 -2.15 6.28 -22.21
N VAL A 343 -2.87 7.25 -21.67
CA VAL A 343 -4.27 7.52 -22.01
C VAL A 343 -4.42 8.98 -22.38
N LYS A 344 -4.98 9.25 -23.56
CA LYS A 344 -5.27 10.59 -24.07
C LYS A 344 -6.73 10.92 -23.78
N VAL A 345 -6.95 11.89 -22.91
CA VAL A 345 -8.26 12.30 -22.38
C VAL A 345 -8.71 13.60 -23.05
N SER A 346 -10.02 13.72 -23.29
CA SER A 346 -10.63 14.88 -23.92
C SER A 346 -10.76 16.06 -22.95
N LYS A 347 -10.36 17.25 -23.43
CA LYS A 347 -10.67 18.57 -22.89
C LYS A 347 -11.99 19.17 -23.42
N GLY A 348 -12.78 18.36 -24.15
CA GLY A 348 -13.91 18.86 -24.93
C GLY A 348 -13.46 19.63 -26.17
N GLN A 349 -14.36 20.45 -26.70
CA GLN A 349 -14.12 21.38 -27.79
C GLN A 349 -13.18 22.52 -27.36
N ALA A 350 -12.28 22.94 -28.25
CA ALA A 350 -11.46 24.11 -28.02
C ALA A 350 -12.28 25.40 -28.18
N LEU A 351 -12.33 26.22 -27.14
CA LEU A 351 -12.98 27.54 -27.18
C LEU A 351 -11.95 28.62 -27.51
N THR A 352 -11.84 28.97 -28.78
CA THR A 352 -10.88 29.95 -29.31
C THR A 352 -11.41 31.39 -29.17
N VAL A 353 -10.61 32.28 -28.57
CA VAL A 353 -10.90 33.73 -28.49
C VAL A 353 -10.84 34.38 -29.89
N PRO A 354 -11.92 35.04 -30.36
CA PRO A 354 -11.91 35.78 -31.62
C PRO A 354 -10.91 36.94 -31.66
N ASP A 355 -10.51 37.32 -32.87
CA ASP A 355 -9.89 38.63 -33.13
C ASP A 355 -10.98 39.70 -33.21
N PHE A 356 -11.20 40.41 -32.11
CA PHE A 356 -12.21 41.48 -32.04
C PHE A 356 -11.82 42.74 -32.85
N SER A 357 -10.64 42.79 -33.48
CA SER A 357 -10.33 43.84 -34.45
C SER A 357 -11.04 43.66 -35.80
N GLN A 358 -11.60 42.48 -36.08
CA GLN A 358 -12.33 42.18 -37.32
C GLN A 358 -13.85 42.38 -37.24
N TYR A 359 -14.38 42.80 -36.08
CA TYR A 359 -15.83 42.91 -35.82
C TYR A 359 -16.24 44.34 -35.46
N THR A 360 -17.49 44.71 -35.74
CA THR A 360 -18.08 45.95 -35.19
C THR A 360 -18.47 45.78 -33.71
N ILE A 361 -18.89 46.87 -33.08
CA ILE A 361 -19.40 46.88 -31.69
C ILE A 361 -20.61 45.93 -31.56
N GLU A 362 -21.52 45.98 -32.53
CA GLU A 362 -22.77 45.21 -32.59
C GLU A 362 -22.51 43.73 -32.88
N GLU A 363 -21.61 43.43 -33.83
CA GLU A 363 -21.20 42.06 -34.15
C GLU A 363 -20.49 41.40 -32.97
N ALA A 364 -19.62 42.15 -32.29
CA ALA A 364 -18.94 41.68 -31.10
C ALA A 364 -19.93 41.36 -29.97
N GLN A 365 -20.91 42.23 -29.71
CA GLN A 365 -21.98 41.96 -28.73
C GLN A 365 -22.75 40.65 -29.06
N GLY A 366 -22.95 40.31 -30.34
CA GLY A 366 -23.53 39.03 -30.75
C GLY A 366 -22.72 37.78 -30.35
N LEU A 367 -21.42 37.92 -30.09
CA LEU A 367 -20.52 36.82 -29.71
C LEU A 367 -20.53 36.49 -28.21
N GLU A 368 -21.19 37.27 -27.36
CA GLU A 368 -21.36 36.99 -25.91
C GLU A 368 -22.01 35.61 -25.66
N SER A 369 -22.81 35.13 -26.62
CA SER A 369 -23.41 33.79 -26.63
C SER A 369 -22.41 32.62 -26.70
N LYS A 370 -21.15 32.87 -27.07
CA LYS A 370 -20.08 31.86 -27.22
C LYS A 370 -18.99 31.96 -26.16
N ILE A 371 -18.66 33.18 -25.75
CA ILE A 371 -17.60 33.48 -24.78
C ILE A 371 -18.09 34.62 -23.88
N PRO A 372 -17.91 34.54 -22.54
CA PRO A 372 -18.26 35.63 -21.63
C PRO A 372 -17.55 36.94 -22.03
N LEU A 373 -18.33 37.95 -22.40
CA LEU A 373 -17.83 39.15 -23.07
C LEU A 373 -18.27 40.41 -22.32
N GLN A 374 -17.37 41.39 -22.20
CA GLN A 374 -17.69 42.73 -21.74
C GLN A 374 -17.25 43.75 -22.78
N VAL A 375 -18.18 44.16 -23.65
CA VAL A 375 -17.95 45.24 -24.62
C VAL A 375 -18.08 46.59 -23.92
N SER A 376 -17.10 47.45 -24.13
CA SER A 376 -17.05 48.81 -23.60
C SER A 376 -16.59 49.79 -24.68
N THR A 377 -16.92 51.07 -24.51
CA THR A 377 -16.60 52.11 -25.48
C THR A 377 -16.00 53.34 -24.81
N VAL A 378 -14.89 53.85 -25.34
CA VAL A 378 -14.19 55.03 -24.81
C VAL A 378 -13.80 55.99 -25.93
N TYR A 379 -13.67 57.28 -25.63
CA TYR A 379 -13.16 58.24 -26.60
C TYR A 379 -11.66 58.02 -26.90
N SER A 380 -11.21 58.42 -28.08
CA SER A 380 -9.81 58.43 -28.49
C SER A 380 -9.53 59.59 -29.44
N ASP A 381 -8.41 60.30 -29.20
CA ASP A 381 -7.96 61.38 -30.09
C ASP A 381 -7.24 60.86 -31.35
N GLN A 382 -6.93 59.57 -31.43
CA GLN A 382 -6.17 58.94 -32.54
C GLN A 382 -6.94 57.87 -33.31
N VAL A 383 -7.86 57.16 -32.67
CA VAL A 383 -8.60 56.04 -33.27
C VAL A 383 -10.00 56.49 -33.69
N ALA A 384 -10.46 56.04 -34.86
CA ALA A 384 -11.74 56.45 -35.43
C ALA A 384 -12.93 55.80 -34.71
N TYR A 385 -14.10 56.45 -34.76
CA TYR A 385 -15.35 55.91 -34.22
C TYR A 385 -15.63 54.49 -34.74
N GLY A 386 -16.09 53.61 -33.85
CA GLY A 386 -16.39 52.20 -34.13
C GLY A 386 -15.16 51.30 -34.25
N SER A 387 -13.95 51.85 -34.33
CA SER A 387 -12.72 51.05 -34.49
C SER A 387 -12.26 50.44 -33.16
N PHE A 388 -11.72 49.23 -33.23
CA PHE A 388 -11.17 48.48 -32.10
C PHE A 388 -9.98 49.21 -31.44
N LEU A 389 -9.90 49.14 -30.10
CA LEU A 389 -8.77 49.66 -29.31
C LEU A 389 -7.98 48.54 -28.63
N SER A 390 -8.65 47.59 -27.97
CA SER A 390 -7.99 46.51 -27.23
C SER A 390 -8.95 45.38 -26.84
N GLN A 391 -8.41 44.17 -26.66
CA GLN A 391 -9.07 43.06 -25.97
C GLN A 391 -8.17 42.55 -24.84
N SER A 392 -8.76 42.00 -23.76
CA SER A 392 -8.01 41.56 -22.58
C SER A 392 -7.32 40.20 -22.71
N GLU A 393 -7.73 39.38 -23.68
CA GLU A 393 -7.20 38.04 -23.94
C GLU A 393 -6.76 37.94 -25.40
N GLU A 394 -5.60 37.33 -25.66
CA GLU A 394 -5.00 37.28 -27.00
C GLU A 394 -5.91 36.55 -28.02
N ALA A 395 -6.02 37.09 -29.23
CA ALA A 395 -6.78 36.48 -30.31
C ALA A 395 -6.15 35.14 -30.74
N GLY A 396 -6.99 34.13 -31.00
CA GLY A 396 -6.53 32.77 -31.30
C GLY A 396 -6.17 31.92 -30.08
N LYS A 397 -6.27 32.47 -28.86
CA LYS A 397 -6.04 31.72 -27.61
C LYS A 397 -7.16 30.71 -27.36
N GLU A 398 -6.79 29.46 -27.09
CA GLU A 398 -7.73 28.35 -26.84
C GLU A 398 -7.92 28.08 -25.34
N TYR A 399 -9.16 27.76 -24.95
CA TYR A 399 -9.56 27.33 -23.62
C TYR A 399 -10.26 25.97 -23.67
N SER A 400 -10.15 25.19 -22.59
CA SER A 400 -10.92 23.95 -22.37
C SER A 400 -12.33 24.24 -21.90
N GLU A 401 -13.29 23.35 -22.16
CA GLU A 401 -14.62 23.40 -21.53
C GLU A 401 -14.55 23.28 -19.99
N SER A 402 -13.46 22.71 -19.45
CA SER A 402 -13.19 22.66 -17.99
C SER A 402 -12.76 24.00 -17.39
N ASP A 403 -12.27 24.93 -18.20
CA ASP A 403 -11.58 26.10 -17.70
C ASP A 403 -12.60 27.19 -17.36
N THR A 404 -12.40 27.87 -16.23
CA THR A 404 -13.21 29.05 -15.89
C THR A 404 -12.85 30.18 -16.84
N LEU A 405 -13.59 30.28 -17.96
CA LEU A 405 -13.40 31.29 -19.00
C LEU A 405 -13.34 32.70 -18.39
N PRO A 406 -12.27 33.48 -18.63
CA PRO A 406 -12.23 34.87 -18.23
C PRO A 406 -13.25 35.68 -19.04
N THR A 407 -13.86 36.68 -18.42
CA THR A 407 -14.67 37.66 -19.16
C THR A 407 -13.75 38.48 -20.06
N VAL A 408 -13.80 38.23 -21.37
CA VAL A 408 -13.01 38.97 -22.35
C VAL A 408 -13.53 40.40 -22.39
N LYS A 409 -12.68 41.36 -22.03
CA LYS A 409 -13.03 42.78 -22.07
C LYS A 409 -12.57 43.34 -23.40
N VAL A 410 -13.51 43.89 -24.17
CA VAL A 410 -13.24 44.49 -25.48
C VAL A 410 -13.56 45.97 -25.40
N VAL A 411 -12.67 46.78 -25.96
CA VAL A 411 -12.78 48.24 -25.97
C VAL A 411 -12.82 48.72 -27.41
N TYR A 412 -13.86 49.47 -27.77
CA TYR A 412 -13.99 50.17 -29.04
C TYR A 412 -13.94 51.69 -28.86
N SER A 413 -13.55 52.40 -29.91
CA SER A 413 -13.45 53.84 -29.88
C SER A 413 -14.77 54.55 -30.21
N LEU A 414 -15.08 55.60 -29.46
CA LEU A 414 -16.09 56.60 -29.79
C LEU A 414 -15.53 57.76 -30.65
N GLY A 415 -14.29 57.64 -31.13
CA GLY A 415 -13.58 58.76 -31.76
C GLY A 415 -13.32 59.90 -30.77
N ARG A 416 -13.17 61.13 -31.29
CA ARG A 416 -12.97 62.33 -30.47
C ARG A 416 -14.26 62.75 -29.76
N PRO A 417 -14.20 63.18 -28.49
CA PRO A 417 -15.37 63.69 -27.79
C PRO A 417 -15.88 64.99 -28.45
N TYR A 418 -17.19 65.07 -28.67
CA TYR A 418 -17.86 66.23 -29.26
C TYR A 418 -18.67 66.96 -28.20
N LEU A 419 -18.32 68.22 -27.94
CA LEU A 419 -18.95 69.04 -26.92
C LEU A 419 -20.28 69.61 -27.44
N LYS A 420 -21.37 68.92 -27.12
CA LYS A 420 -22.74 69.34 -27.47
C LYS A 420 -23.02 70.75 -26.93
N ASP A 421 -23.73 71.58 -27.71
CA ASP A 421 -24.27 72.84 -27.22
C ASP A 421 -25.50 72.57 -26.34
N ILE A 422 -25.40 72.91 -25.06
CA ILE A 422 -26.44 72.66 -24.05
C ILE A 422 -27.06 73.95 -23.50
N ARG A 423 -26.74 75.11 -24.10
CA ARG A 423 -27.38 76.38 -23.78
C ARG A 423 -28.88 76.27 -24.08
N PHE A 424 -29.69 76.87 -23.20
CA PHE A 424 -31.16 76.85 -23.21
C PHE A 424 -31.79 75.43 -23.15
N GLN A 425 -30.99 74.39 -22.86
CA GLN A 425 -31.42 72.98 -22.86
C GLN A 425 -31.11 72.24 -21.56
N ALA A 426 -30.03 72.60 -20.86
CA ALA A 426 -29.65 72.03 -19.57
C ALA A 426 -29.76 73.06 -18.44
N THR A 427 -29.93 72.57 -17.20
CA THR A 427 -29.83 73.36 -15.98
C THR A 427 -28.53 73.08 -15.22
N GLU A 428 -28.17 73.98 -14.30
CA GLU A 428 -27.07 73.86 -13.36
C GLU A 428 -27.07 72.51 -12.60
N GLY A 429 -28.25 71.96 -12.30
CA GLY A 429 -28.42 70.68 -11.61
C GLY A 429 -28.15 69.45 -12.50
N ASP A 430 -28.28 69.57 -13.82
CA ASP A 430 -28.03 68.48 -14.76
C ASP A 430 -26.53 68.27 -15.04
N LEU A 431 -25.74 69.35 -14.97
CA LEU A 431 -24.33 69.37 -15.36
C LEU A 431 -23.47 68.26 -14.72
N PRO A 432 -23.55 67.97 -13.41
CA PRO A 432 -22.69 66.96 -12.78
C PRO A 432 -22.97 65.55 -13.33
N LYS A 433 -24.24 65.24 -13.60
CA LYS A 433 -24.64 63.97 -14.20
C LYS A 433 -24.28 63.93 -15.69
N LEU A 434 -24.63 64.98 -16.44
CA LEU A 434 -24.37 65.06 -17.87
C LEU A 434 -22.88 64.91 -18.21
N PHE A 435 -22.00 65.64 -17.53
CA PHE A 435 -20.56 65.54 -17.77
C PHE A 435 -19.95 64.22 -17.30
N PHE A 436 -20.56 63.57 -16.30
CA PHE A 436 -20.17 62.21 -15.90
C PHE A 436 -20.59 61.17 -16.94
N ASP A 437 -21.88 61.12 -17.30
CA ASP A 437 -22.47 60.11 -18.16
C ASP A 437 -21.99 60.20 -19.62
N GLU A 438 -21.81 61.42 -20.16
CA GLU A 438 -21.48 61.62 -21.58
C GLU A 438 -19.98 61.73 -21.91
N TYR A 439 -19.14 62.01 -20.91
CA TYR A 439 -17.70 62.20 -21.11
C TYR A 439 -16.86 61.37 -20.14
N LYS A 440 -17.00 61.58 -18.83
CA LYS A 440 -16.06 61.01 -17.84
C LYS A 440 -16.14 59.48 -17.72
N SER A 441 -17.35 58.91 -17.78
CA SER A 441 -17.58 57.46 -17.80
C SER A 441 -16.98 56.78 -19.04
N LYS A 442 -16.84 57.54 -20.13
CA LYS A 442 -16.32 57.15 -21.46
C LYS A 442 -14.86 57.59 -21.68
N GLY A 443 -14.16 57.99 -20.61
CA GLY A 443 -12.72 58.30 -20.64
C GLY A 443 -12.33 59.73 -21.04
N ALA A 444 -13.27 60.66 -21.21
CA ALA A 444 -12.98 62.07 -21.49
C ALA A 444 -13.26 62.96 -20.27
N ASN A 445 -12.26 63.72 -19.81
CA ASN A 445 -12.39 64.62 -18.66
C ASN A 445 -12.70 66.05 -19.13
N VAL A 446 -13.96 66.45 -18.99
CA VAL A 446 -14.39 67.85 -19.18
C VAL A 446 -14.56 68.51 -17.81
N TYR A 447 -13.64 69.39 -17.47
CA TYR A 447 -13.68 70.24 -16.28
C TYR A 447 -14.46 71.52 -16.60
N TYR A 448 -15.35 71.94 -15.70
CA TYR A 448 -16.14 73.15 -15.89
C TYR A 448 -16.16 74.05 -14.64
N GLU A 449 -16.16 75.37 -14.87
CA GLU A 449 -16.36 76.40 -13.84
C GLU A 449 -17.67 77.16 -14.10
N ILE A 450 -18.47 77.38 -13.04
CA ILE A 450 -19.77 78.06 -13.11
C ILE A 450 -19.62 79.53 -12.75
N TYR A 451 -20.23 80.41 -13.55
CA TYR A 451 -20.47 81.81 -13.22
C TYR A 451 -21.95 82.17 -13.47
N TYR A 452 -22.45 83.22 -12.81
CA TYR A 452 -23.86 83.61 -12.89
C TYR A 452 -24.06 84.91 -13.68
N VAL A 453 -24.91 84.86 -14.70
CA VAL A 453 -25.18 85.94 -15.66
C VAL A 453 -26.60 86.49 -15.47
N ASP A 454 -26.76 87.79 -15.62
CA ASP A 454 -28.09 88.44 -15.62
C ASP A 454 -28.80 88.13 -16.93
N SER A 455 -29.97 87.47 -16.88
CA SER A 455 -30.69 86.99 -18.06
C SER A 455 -32.20 86.90 -17.80
N ALA A 456 -32.97 86.87 -18.90
CA ALA A 456 -34.42 86.67 -18.90
C ALA A 456 -34.84 85.19 -18.88
N GLU A 457 -33.90 84.27 -19.12
CA GLU A 457 -34.12 82.83 -19.03
C GLU A 457 -34.39 82.39 -17.58
N PRO A 458 -35.16 81.29 -17.34
CA PRO A 458 -35.41 80.79 -16.00
C PRO A 458 -34.12 80.60 -15.18
N LYS A 459 -34.15 80.97 -13.90
CA LYS A 459 -32.99 80.85 -13.00
C LYS A 459 -32.47 79.40 -12.98
N GLY A 460 -31.17 79.23 -13.15
CA GLY A 460 -30.52 77.92 -13.21
C GLY A 460 -30.34 77.35 -14.61
N THR A 461 -30.92 77.97 -15.65
CA THR A 461 -30.72 77.58 -17.06
C THR A 461 -29.30 77.92 -17.53
N VAL A 462 -28.64 77.04 -18.28
CA VAL A 462 -27.37 77.35 -18.97
C VAL A 462 -27.62 78.35 -20.09
N VAL A 463 -26.94 79.49 -20.07
CA VAL A 463 -27.09 80.57 -21.08
C VAL A 463 -25.81 80.86 -21.85
N GLU A 464 -24.63 80.65 -21.24
CA GLU A 464 -23.34 80.84 -21.89
C GLU A 464 -22.45 79.61 -21.73
N MET A 465 -21.59 79.37 -22.72
CA MET A 465 -20.55 78.36 -22.69
C MET A 465 -19.33 78.90 -23.45
N SER A 466 -18.14 78.77 -22.86
CA SER A 466 -16.88 79.15 -23.50
C SER A 466 -16.52 78.34 -24.75
N ARG A 467 -16.98 77.07 -24.82
CA ARG A 467 -16.77 76.13 -25.92
C ARG A 467 -18.03 75.29 -26.11
N TYR A 468 -18.46 75.09 -27.35
CA TYR A 468 -19.63 74.27 -27.72
C TYR A 468 -19.63 74.02 -29.24
N GLY A 469 -20.31 72.96 -29.68
CA GLY A 469 -20.49 72.66 -31.11
C GLY A 469 -19.22 72.18 -31.82
N GLU A 470 -18.23 71.68 -31.08
CA GLU A 470 -16.91 71.32 -31.61
C GLU A 470 -16.36 70.02 -31.00
N PHE A 471 -15.37 69.42 -31.67
CA PHE A 471 -14.57 68.34 -31.10
C PHE A 471 -13.55 68.90 -30.12
N ILE A 472 -13.48 68.29 -28.94
CA ILE A 472 -12.56 68.65 -27.87
C ILE A 472 -11.55 67.51 -27.64
N PRO A 473 -10.33 67.79 -27.13
CA PRO A 473 -9.41 66.73 -26.72
C PRO A 473 -9.90 66.01 -25.45
N LEU A 474 -9.34 64.82 -25.18
CA LEU A 474 -9.70 63.96 -24.04
C LEU A 474 -9.62 64.62 -22.66
N GLU A 475 -8.86 65.71 -22.50
CA GLU A 475 -8.88 66.55 -21.31
C GLU A 475 -9.12 68.02 -21.72
N THR A 476 -10.19 68.63 -21.20
CA THR A 476 -10.61 69.99 -21.58
C THR A 476 -11.16 70.77 -20.38
N TRP A 477 -10.88 72.06 -20.33
CA TRP A 477 -11.48 73.01 -19.38
C TRP A 477 -12.43 73.98 -20.11
N ILE A 478 -13.58 74.26 -19.50
CA ILE A 478 -14.59 75.22 -19.98
C ILE A 478 -15.14 76.09 -18.83
N THR A 479 -15.63 77.27 -19.13
CA THR A 479 -16.56 78.02 -18.27
C THR A 479 -18.00 77.91 -18.80
N ILE A 480 -18.97 77.94 -17.88
CA ILE A 480 -20.42 77.86 -18.13
C ILE A 480 -21.14 78.98 -17.37
N GLY A 481 -21.91 79.80 -18.10
CA GLY A 481 -22.72 80.88 -17.53
C GLY A 481 -24.15 80.42 -17.27
N ILE A 482 -24.62 80.60 -16.03
CA ILE A 482 -25.95 80.20 -15.55
C ILE A 482 -26.84 81.42 -15.35
N SER A 483 -28.10 81.35 -15.81
CA SER A 483 -29.07 82.44 -15.66
C SER A 483 -29.44 82.70 -14.20
N ARG A 484 -29.48 83.98 -13.83
CA ARG A 484 -30.07 84.47 -12.58
C ARG A 484 -31.59 84.63 -12.63
N GLY A 485 -32.20 84.65 -13.82
CA GLY A 485 -33.65 84.84 -14.02
C GLY A 485 -34.18 86.17 -13.49
N ASN A 486 -33.45 87.25 -13.73
CA ASN A 486 -33.68 88.57 -13.13
C ASN A 486 -33.92 89.70 -14.14
N LEU A 487 -33.86 89.44 -15.45
CA LEU A 487 -34.36 90.35 -16.47
C LEU A 487 -35.79 89.95 -16.85
N GLN A 488 -36.64 90.91 -17.22
CA GLN A 488 -37.98 90.62 -17.72
C GLN A 488 -37.92 90.37 -19.23
N GLY A 489 -38.44 89.23 -19.69
CA GLY A 489 -38.61 88.96 -21.12
C GLY A 489 -39.56 89.98 -21.76
N SER A 490 -39.19 90.49 -22.93
CA SER A 490 -39.96 91.54 -23.62
C SER A 490 -41.30 90.99 -24.12
N THR A 491 -42.38 91.33 -23.42
CA THR A 491 -43.75 91.02 -23.87
C THR A 491 -44.04 91.78 -25.18
N GLN A 492 -44.17 91.05 -26.28
CA GLN A 492 -44.85 91.61 -27.45
C GLN A 492 -46.34 91.75 -27.12
N THR A 493 -46.79 92.99 -26.93
CA THR A 493 -48.21 93.30 -26.87
C THR A 493 -48.84 92.97 -28.23
N PRO A 494 -49.88 92.13 -28.33
CA PRO A 494 -50.60 91.98 -29.58
C PRO A 494 -51.25 93.32 -29.96
N PRO A 495 -51.33 93.66 -31.25
CA PRO A 495 -52.01 94.88 -31.68
C PRO A 495 -53.50 94.78 -31.34
N THR A 496 -54.05 95.86 -30.79
CA THR A 496 -55.50 96.05 -30.70
C THR A 496 -56.02 96.32 -32.11
N ASP A 497 -56.90 95.46 -32.62
CA ASP A 497 -57.72 95.76 -33.80
C ASP A 497 -59.12 96.19 -33.36
N ASP A 498 -59.76 97.03 -34.17
CA ASP A 498 -61.03 97.69 -33.84
C ASP A 498 -62.26 96.88 -34.31
N GLY A 499 -63.45 97.25 -33.85
CA GLY A 499 -64.67 96.48 -34.06
C GLY A 499 -65.12 96.41 -35.53
N GLY A 500 -65.29 95.18 -36.03
CA GLY A 500 -65.96 94.87 -37.31
C GLY A 500 -67.04 93.81 -37.09
N ASP A 501 -68.31 94.21 -37.24
CA ASP A 501 -69.50 93.36 -37.11
C ASP A 501 -69.83 92.70 -38.45
N ASP A 502 -70.05 91.38 -38.47
CA ASP A 502 -71.16 90.74 -39.20
C ASP A 502 -71.23 89.21 -38.96
N THR A 503 -72.39 88.63 -39.22
CA THR A 503 -72.73 87.21 -38.96
C THR A 503 -72.38 86.26 -40.10
N ASP A 504 -71.91 85.04 -39.79
CA ASP A 504 -72.74 83.83 -40.02
C ASP A 504 -72.14 82.52 -39.47
N GLU A 505 -73.03 81.65 -38.97
CA GLU A 505 -72.85 80.20 -38.88
C GLU A 505 -73.55 79.54 -40.09
N PRO A 506 -73.40 78.23 -40.40
CA PRO A 506 -72.46 77.24 -39.87
C PRO A 506 -71.76 76.45 -41.01
N VAL A 507 -71.08 75.33 -40.70
CA VAL A 507 -71.45 73.98 -41.20
C VAL A 507 -70.41 72.92 -40.81
N SER A 508 -70.93 71.77 -40.35
CA SER A 508 -70.20 70.53 -40.08
C SER A 508 -69.54 69.91 -41.33
N THR A 509 -68.39 69.27 -41.16
CA THR A 509 -68.09 68.04 -41.92
C THR A 509 -67.15 67.12 -41.14
N ALA A 510 -67.27 65.81 -41.37
CA ALA A 510 -66.46 64.78 -40.74
C ALA A 510 -65.72 63.93 -41.79
N GLY A 511 -64.52 63.48 -41.45
CA GLY A 511 -63.78 62.42 -42.12
C GLY A 511 -62.50 62.12 -41.30
N SER A 512 -62.18 60.90 -40.87
CA SER A 512 -62.21 59.56 -41.50
C SER A 512 -60.99 59.27 -42.40
N ASN A 513 -59.90 58.83 -41.78
CA ASN A 513 -59.04 57.68 -42.14
C ASN A 513 -58.00 57.53 -40.99
N ALA A 514 -57.63 56.37 -40.45
CA ALA A 514 -57.57 54.98 -40.90
C ALA A 514 -56.29 54.60 -41.68
N THR A 515 -55.62 53.55 -41.18
CA THR A 515 -54.34 52.96 -41.64
C THR A 515 -53.11 53.89 -41.61
N GLU A 516 -51.90 53.38 -41.34
CA GLU A 516 -51.46 51.98 -41.14
C GLU A 516 -50.61 51.84 -39.86
#